data_AF-A0A0Q4RMN2-F1
#
_entry.id   AF-A0A0Q4RMN2-F1
#
_cell.length_a   1.000
_cell.length_b   1.000
_cell.length_c   1.000
_cell.angle_alpha   90.00
_cell.angle_beta   90.00
_cell.angle_gamma   90.00
#
_symmetry.space_group_name_H-M   'P 1'
#
loop_
_entity.id
_entity.type
_entity.pdbx_description
1 polymer ?
#
loop_
_entity_poly.entity_id
_entity_poly.type
_entity_poly.pdbx_seq_one_letter_code
_entity_poly.pdbx_strand_id
1 'polypeptide(L)'
;MPQTIKTLRQRWGGGHIEEYRKSTASFAPKQQFESISLQNKPLITAFHDSLSTIKDHLTGNYLFLLTDAKGVLLAMDYSDNLKQTVAKSKLRLGMYFTEKSCGVNAISAAMASNGPVYLLPEQHGSPLFQSWHCFSTPLEVNGETVGYLDVSTINADMKSELIAIAKLIPTDMLFRYDKQQAAEDLDQGLGTVKLTERQLKVLQLISQGMKVKAIALKLKIKESTVNHHKRMIFEKLGVQSSTEAVSIASKCAYL
;
A
#
# COMPACT_ATOMS: atom_id res chain seq x y z
N MET A 1 5.90 -22.48 22.81
CA MET A 1 6.87 -21.57 22.15
C MET A 1 7.53 -22.32 21.00
N PRO A 2 7.41 -21.89 19.74
CA PRO A 2 8.03 -22.62 18.62
C PRO A 2 9.56 -22.48 18.68
N GLN A 3 10.27 -23.55 18.32
CA GLN A 3 11.73 -23.69 18.45
C GLN A 3 12.56 -22.68 17.62
N THR A 4 11.92 -21.89 16.74
CA THR A 4 12.56 -21.01 15.75
C THR A 4 13.34 -19.83 16.36
N ILE A 5 12.93 -19.32 17.52
CA ILE A 5 13.57 -18.13 18.14
C ILE A 5 14.91 -18.48 18.82
N LYS A 6 15.08 -19.69 19.35
CA LYS A 6 16.34 -20.12 19.98
C LYS A 6 17.47 -20.27 18.96
N THR A 7 17.17 -20.73 17.76
CA THR A 7 18.15 -20.92 16.68
C THR A 7 18.65 -19.59 16.11
N LEU A 8 17.80 -18.56 16.08
CA LEU A 8 18.20 -17.21 15.70
C LEU A 8 19.18 -16.59 16.72
N ARG A 9 18.94 -16.79 18.02
CA ARG A 9 19.86 -16.33 19.09
C ARG A 9 21.24 -17.00 19.04
N GLN A 10 21.35 -18.28 18.70
CA GLN A 10 22.64 -18.96 18.57
C GLN A 10 23.45 -18.49 17.35
N ARG A 11 22.77 -18.01 16.29
CA ARG A 11 23.42 -17.36 15.14
C ARG A 11 23.88 -15.92 15.44
N TRP A 12 23.40 -15.34 16.55
CA TRP A 12 23.58 -13.93 16.94
C TRP A 12 24.33 -13.75 18.27
N GLY A 13 25.30 -14.63 18.54
CA GLY A 13 26.20 -14.50 19.69
C GLY A 13 27.14 -13.30 19.58
N GLY A 14 26.89 -12.27 20.39
CA GLY A 14 27.92 -11.49 21.08
C GLY A 14 28.65 -10.33 20.38
N GLY A 15 28.51 -10.13 19.06
CA GLY A 15 29.40 -9.20 18.33
C GLY A 15 28.80 -7.87 17.84
N HIS A 16 27.50 -7.77 17.57
CA HIS A 16 27.00 -6.72 16.65
C HIS A 16 26.16 -5.60 17.27
N ILE A 17 25.92 -5.60 18.59
CA ILE A 17 24.99 -4.64 19.22
C ILE A 17 25.47 -3.17 19.09
N GLU A 18 26.77 -2.93 18.94
CA GLU A 18 27.32 -1.56 18.79
C GLU A 18 27.22 -0.98 17.38
N GLU A 19 27.20 -1.80 16.32
CA GLU A 19 27.13 -1.32 14.92
C GLU A 19 25.74 -0.75 14.58
N TYR A 20 24.67 -1.31 15.15
CA TYR A 20 23.30 -0.87 14.90
C TYR A 20 22.91 0.43 15.64
N ARG A 21 23.71 0.91 16.61
CA ARG A 21 23.45 2.19 17.30
C ARG A 21 23.53 3.42 16.38
N LYS A 22 24.13 3.29 15.19
CA LYS A 22 24.31 4.39 14.22
C LYS A 22 23.34 4.36 13.04
N SER A 23 22.50 3.33 12.86
CA SER A 23 21.60 3.27 11.69
C SER A 23 20.44 4.26 11.87
N THR A 24 20.45 5.32 11.07
CA THR A 24 19.27 6.17 10.87
C THR A 24 18.33 5.43 9.93
N ALA A 25 17.06 5.26 10.34
CA ALA A 25 16.03 4.70 9.48
C ALA A 25 16.07 5.32 8.08
N SER A 26 16.11 4.46 7.07
CA SER A 26 16.09 4.86 5.66
C SER A 26 14.65 4.96 5.13
N PHE A 27 14.45 5.81 4.12
CA PHE A 27 13.15 6.06 3.50
C PHE A 27 13.26 5.93 1.98
N ALA A 28 12.19 5.47 1.34
CA ALA A 28 12.05 5.54 -0.10
C ALA A 28 12.01 7.02 -0.55
N PRO A 29 12.78 7.41 -1.58
CA PRO A 29 12.65 8.73 -2.21
C PRO A 29 11.19 9.02 -2.59
N LYS A 30 10.75 10.26 -2.44
CA LYS A 30 9.33 10.64 -2.61
C LYS A 30 8.72 10.13 -3.92
N GLN A 31 9.41 10.33 -5.04
CA GLN A 31 8.94 9.90 -6.36
C GLN A 31 8.85 8.36 -6.48
N GLN A 32 9.78 7.65 -5.84
CA GLN A 32 9.73 6.18 -5.77
C GLN A 32 8.58 5.73 -4.87
N PHE A 33 8.36 6.38 -3.72
CA PHE A 33 7.28 6.05 -2.81
C PHE A 33 5.89 6.27 -3.44
N GLU A 34 5.73 7.32 -4.25
CA GLU A 34 4.50 7.56 -5.02
C GLU A 34 4.21 6.40 -5.98
N SER A 35 5.23 5.91 -6.70
CA SER A 35 5.10 4.75 -7.58
C SER A 35 4.78 3.47 -6.82
N ILE A 36 5.47 3.22 -5.69
CA ILE A 36 5.23 2.05 -4.82
C ILE A 36 3.80 2.09 -4.26
N SER A 37 3.34 3.24 -3.80
CA SER A 37 1.98 3.42 -3.27
C SER A 37 0.93 3.18 -4.34
N LEU A 38 1.17 3.62 -5.58
CA LEU A 38 0.25 3.38 -6.69
C LEU A 38 0.18 1.89 -7.05
N GLN A 39 1.32 1.20 -7.12
CA GLN A 39 1.40 -0.24 -7.40
C GLN A 39 0.72 -1.08 -6.31
N ASN A 40 0.79 -0.65 -5.06
CA ASN A 40 0.20 -1.36 -3.92
C ASN A 40 -1.18 -0.83 -3.53
N LYS A 41 -1.84 -0.05 -4.40
CA LYS A 41 -3.13 0.58 -4.07
C LYS A 41 -4.22 -0.43 -3.66
N PRO A 42 -4.36 -1.61 -4.30
CA PRO A 42 -5.33 -2.60 -3.84
C PRO A 42 -5.01 -3.09 -2.42
N LEU A 43 -3.73 -3.34 -2.12
CA LEU A 43 -3.31 -3.80 -0.80
C LEU A 43 -3.57 -2.76 0.30
N ILE A 44 -3.28 -1.48 0.00
CA ILE A 44 -3.57 -0.35 0.90
C ILE A 44 -5.09 -0.21 1.13
N THR A 45 -5.89 -0.37 0.07
CA THR A 45 -7.35 -0.26 0.17
C THR A 45 -7.91 -1.42 0.99
N ALA A 46 -7.49 -2.66 0.72
CA ALA A 46 -7.84 -3.83 1.51
C ALA A 46 -7.50 -3.67 2.99
N PHE A 47 -6.34 -3.07 3.32
CA PHE A 47 -5.96 -2.76 4.70
C PHE A 47 -6.94 -1.80 5.38
N HIS A 48 -7.23 -0.65 4.76
CA HIS A 48 -8.16 0.32 5.34
C HIS A 48 -9.58 -0.24 5.48
N ASP A 49 -10.06 -0.94 4.44
CA ASP A 49 -11.39 -1.54 4.45
C ASP A 49 -11.52 -2.59 5.55
N SER A 50 -10.52 -3.48 5.70
CA SER A 50 -10.53 -4.52 6.74
C SER A 50 -10.54 -3.89 8.13
N LEU A 51 -9.65 -2.92 8.37
CA LEU A 51 -9.57 -2.26 9.68
C LEU A 51 -10.83 -1.46 10.02
N SER A 52 -11.48 -0.83 9.02
CA SER A 52 -12.71 -0.07 9.25
C SER A 52 -13.84 -0.92 9.85
N THR A 53 -13.89 -2.22 9.54
CA THR A 53 -14.93 -3.13 10.06
C THR A 53 -14.76 -3.49 11.53
N ILE A 54 -13.53 -3.43 12.05
CA ILE A 54 -13.21 -3.84 13.42
C ILE A 54 -12.89 -2.65 14.33
N LYS A 55 -12.62 -1.47 13.77
CA LYS A 55 -12.07 -0.31 14.49
C LYS A 55 -12.92 0.10 15.71
N ASP A 56 -14.24 0.08 15.55
CA ASP A 56 -15.19 0.45 16.61
C ASP A 56 -15.19 -0.52 17.80
N HIS A 57 -14.61 -1.71 17.63
CA HIS A 57 -14.52 -2.75 18.66
C HIS A 57 -13.12 -2.84 19.28
N LEU A 58 -12.15 -2.11 18.74
CA LEU A 58 -10.78 -2.09 19.26
C LEU A 58 -10.68 -1.07 20.40
N THR A 59 -10.25 -1.55 21.57
CA THR A 59 -10.01 -0.70 22.75
C THR A 59 -8.54 -0.73 23.16
N GLY A 60 -8.07 0.38 23.73
CA GLY A 60 -6.69 0.52 24.19
C GLY A 60 -5.73 1.03 23.11
N ASN A 61 -4.43 0.87 23.37
CA ASN A 61 -3.37 1.38 22.51
C ASN A 61 -2.99 0.33 21.47
N TYR A 62 -3.30 0.58 20.20
CA TYR A 62 -2.90 -0.27 19.08
C TYR A 62 -2.32 0.55 17.94
N LEU A 63 -1.43 -0.07 17.18
CA LEU A 63 -0.85 0.44 15.95
C LEU A 63 -0.74 -0.70 14.94
N PHE A 64 -1.41 -0.54 13.79
CA PHE A 64 -1.29 -1.40 12.63
C PHE A 64 -0.36 -0.75 11.61
N LEU A 65 0.55 -1.54 11.06
CA LEU A 65 1.45 -1.14 9.98
C LEU A 65 1.27 -2.08 8.81
N LEU A 66 1.21 -1.53 7.61
CA LEU A 66 1.25 -2.28 6.36
C LEU A 66 2.52 -1.92 5.60
N THR A 67 3.28 -2.93 5.19
CA THR A 67 4.39 -2.75 4.24
C THR A 67 4.16 -3.50 2.93
N ASP A 68 4.87 -3.08 1.89
CA ASP A 68 5.05 -3.91 0.69
C ASP A 68 5.97 -5.12 0.98
N ALA A 69 6.14 -5.98 -0.02
CA ALA A 69 7.03 -7.14 0.04
C ALA A 69 8.50 -6.81 0.32
N LYS A 70 8.93 -5.56 0.06
CA LYS A 70 10.30 -5.07 0.29
C LYS A 70 10.46 -4.38 1.64
N GLY A 71 9.41 -4.34 2.45
CA GLY A 71 9.40 -3.73 3.78
C GLY A 71 9.22 -2.21 3.77
N VAL A 72 8.74 -1.60 2.67
CA VAL A 72 8.41 -0.17 2.62
C VAL A 72 7.06 0.06 3.29
N LEU A 73 7.00 0.95 4.27
CA LEU A 73 5.77 1.29 4.98
C LEU A 73 4.79 2.03 4.04
N LEU A 74 3.67 1.38 3.74
CA LEU A 74 2.62 1.85 2.83
C LEU A 74 1.50 2.58 3.55
N ALA A 75 1.06 2.04 4.69
CA ALA A 75 -0.05 2.57 5.46
C ALA A 75 0.14 2.29 6.96
N MET A 76 -0.57 3.08 7.77
CA MET A 76 -0.66 2.87 9.22
C MET A 76 -2.06 3.25 9.71
N ASP A 77 -2.56 2.56 10.73
CA ASP A 77 -3.76 2.94 11.48
C ASP A 77 -3.48 2.72 12.97
N TYR A 78 -3.92 3.64 13.82
CA TYR A 78 -3.64 3.56 15.25
C TYR A 78 -4.73 4.22 16.08
N SER A 79 -4.84 3.77 17.32
CA SER A 79 -5.71 4.37 18.33
C SER A 79 -5.39 5.85 18.58
N ASP A 80 -6.40 6.66 18.86
CA ASP A 80 -6.22 8.11 19.11
C ASP A 80 -5.22 8.42 20.24
N ASN A 81 -5.15 7.53 21.25
CA ASN A 81 -4.20 7.62 22.35
C ASN A 81 -2.73 7.61 21.90
N LEU A 82 -2.43 6.98 20.77
CA LEU A 82 -1.07 6.91 20.22
C LEU A 82 -0.75 8.05 19.25
N LYS A 83 -1.70 8.94 18.93
CA LYS A 83 -1.50 10.01 17.95
C LYS A 83 -0.32 10.91 18.26
N GLN A 84 -0.15 11.34 19.51
CA GLN A 84 1.00 12.16 19.91
C GLN A 84 2.32 11.38 19.89
N THR A 85 2.30 10.11 20.31
CA THR A 85 3.47 9.21 20.30
C THR A 85 3.96 8.99 18.88
N VAL A 86 3.06 8.66 17.95
CA VAL A 86 3.40 8.48 16.53
C VAL A 86 3.90 9.78 15.91
N ALA A 87 3.23 10.92 16.18
CA ALA A 87 3.65 12.22 15.66
C ALA A 87 5.08 12.61 16.10
N LYS A 88 5.45 12.34 17.35
CA LYS A 88 6.80 12.61 17.88
C LYS A 88 7.86 11.58 17.45
N SER A 89 7.43 10.42 16.98
CA SER A 89 8.33 9.36 16.51
C SER A 89 8.89 9.63 15.10
N LYS A 90 9.88 8.83 14.69
CA LYS A 90 10.42 8.82 13.31
C LYS A 90 9.58 8.01 12.33
N LEU A 91 8.49 7.39 12.77
CA LEU A 91 7.64 6.54 11.93
C LEU A 91 6.90 7.37 10.89
N ARG A 92 7.21 7.18 9.60
CA ARG A 92 6.54 7.86 8.48
C ARG A 92 6.39 6.91 7.30
N LEU A 93 5.38 7.15 6.47
CA LEU A 93 5.19 6.42 5.21
C LEU A 93 6.45 6.51 4.34
N GLY A 94 6.76 5.42 3.65
CA GLY A 94 7.99 5.25 2.87
C GLY A 94 9.20 4.77 3.68
N MET A 95 9.10 4.62 5.00
CA MET A 95 10.17 4.05 5.83
C MET A 95 10.43 2.59 5.48
N TYR A 96 11.70 2.19 5.37
CA TYR A 96 12.07 0.79 5.19
C TYR A 96 12.18 0.08 6.55
N PHE A 97 11.44 -1.00 6.73
CA PHE A 97 11.46 -1.89 7.89
C PHE A 97 12.44 -3.06 7.76
N THR A 98 13.32 -3.04 6.76
CA THR A 98 14.38 -4.05 6.63
C THR A 98 15.37 -3.97 7.78
N GLU A 99 16.02 -5.10 8.10
CA GLU A 99 17.03 -5.15 9.16
C GLU A 99 18.17 -4.14 8.92
N LYS A 100 18.59 -3.99 7.66
CA LYS A 100 19.62 -3.01 7.26
C LYS A 100 19.22 -1.57 7.55
N SER A 101 17.93 -1.25 7.45
CA SER A 101 17.41 0.10 7.63
C SER A 101 17.15 0.43 9.11
N CYS A 102 16.44 -0.46 9.81
CA CYS A 102 15.92 -0.19 11.16
C CYS A 102 16.34 -1.22 12.22
N GLY A 103 17.33 -2.06 11.93
CA GLY A 103 17.70 -3.19 12.79
C GLY A 103 16.60 -4.25 12.85
N VAL A 104 16.83 -5.27 13.69
CA VAL A 104 15.86 -6.36 13.90
C VAL A 104 14.56 -5.79 14.50
N ASN A 105 13.48 -5.96 13.75
CA ASN A 105 12.09 -5.64 14.10
C ASN A 105 11.16 -6.74 13.59
N ALA A 106 9.90 -6.74 14.00
CA ALA A 106 9.00 -7.87 13.72
C ALA A 106 8.78 -8.09 12.22
N ILE A 107 8.67 -7.03 11.42
CA ILE A 107 8.57 -7.11 9.96
C ILE A 107 9.85 -7.72 9.38
N SER A 108 11.04 -7.20 9.73
CA SER A 108 12.31 -7.79 9.23
C SER A 108 12.49 -9.26 9.64
N ALA A 109 12.00 -9.66 10.82
CA ALA A 109 12.07 -11.04 11.29
C ALA A 109 11.08 -11.94 10.55
N ALA A 110 9.87 -11.43 10.24
CA ALA A 110 8.91 -12.12 9.39
C ALA A 110 9.46 -12.30 7.96
N MET A 111 10.14 -11.28 7.41
CA MET A 111 10.85 -11.37 6.12
C MET A 111 11.92 -12.48 6.14
N ALA A 112 12.70 -12.58 7.22
CA ALA A 112 13.79 -13.56 7.31
C ALA A 112 13.30 -15.00 7.54
N SER A 113 12.15 -15.17 8.19
CA SER A 113 11.59 -16.49 8.52
C SER A 113 10.52 -16.98 7.54
N ASN A 114 10.05 -16.10 6.64
CA ASN A 114 8.91 -16.33 5.75
C ASN A 114 7.68 -16.86 6.51
N GLY A 115 7.33 -16.21 7.61
CA GLY A 115 6.24 -16.64 8.47
C GLY A 115 5.92 -15.65 9.59
N PRO A 116 4.87 -15.93 10.37
CA PRO A 116 4.46 -15.06 11.46
C PRO A 116 5.50 -15.04 12.58
N VAL A 117 5.81 -13.84 13.08
CA VAL A 117 6.77 -13.60 14.15
C VAL A 117 6.13 -12.76 15.24
N TYR A 118 6.36 -13.18 16.49
CA TYR A 118 6.09 -12.36 17.67
C TYR A 118 7.43 -11.92 18.29
N LEU A 119 7.63 -10.62 18.44
CA LEU A 119 8.80 -10.04 19.11
C LEU A 119 8.38 -9.28 20.37
N LEU A 120 9.08 -9.60 21.46
CA LEU A 120 9.06 -8.85 22.71
C LEU A 120 9.97 -7.61 22.63
N PRO A 121 9.77 -6.60 23.49
CA PRO A 121 10.56 -5.37 23.47
C PRO A 121 12.08 -5.60 23.49
N GLU A 122 12.56 -6.55 24.30
CA GLU A 122 13.99 -6.85 24.46
C GLU A 122 14.62 -7.56 23.25
N GLN A 123 13.79 -8.02 22.31
CA GLN A 123 14.22 -8.75 21.12
C GLN A 123 14.41 -7.83 19.90
N HIS A 124 14.09 -6.55 20.03
CA HIS A 124 14.32 -5.55 18.98
C HIS A 124 15.78 -5.12 18.94
N GLY A 125 16.35 -5.04 17.73
CA GLY A 125 17.73 -4.61 17.49
C GLY A 125 17.92 -3.09 17.46
N SER A 126 16.84 -2.30 17.48
CA SER A 126 16.86 -0.84 17.40
C SER A 126 16.24 -0.16 18.63
N PRO A 127 16.84 0.93 19.13
CA PRO A 127 16.26 1.75 20.21
C PRO A 127 14.86 2.28 19.94
N LEU A 128 14.45 2.37 18.67
CA LEU A 128 13.12 2.86 18.27
C LEU A 128 11.97 1.98 18.79
N PHE A 129 12.22 0.68 19.02
CA PHE A 129 11.18 -0.31 19.30
C PHE A 129 11.34 -1.00 20.67
N GLN A 130 12.22 -0.50 21.54
CA GLN A 130 12.55 -1.13 22.83
C GLN A 130 11.40 -1.17 23.86
N SER A 131 10.24 -0.61 23.54
CA SER A 131 9.03 -0.70 24.36
C SER A 131 7.81 -1.26 23.62
N TRP A 132 8.06 -1.90 22.47
CA TRP A 132 7.02 -2.36 21.56
C TRP A 132 6.88 -3.89 21.65
N HIS A 133 5.62 -4.35 21.74
CA HIS A 133 5.29 -5.74 21.50
C HIS A 133 4.69 -5.83 20.11
N CYS A 134 5.30 -6.64 19.25
CA CYS A 134 4.97 -6.67 17.83
C CYS A 134 4.62 -8.08 17.39
N PHE A 135 3.53 -8.21 16.64
CA PHE A 135 3.20 -9.40 15.88
C PHE A 135 3.15 -9.04 14.40
N SER A 136 4.04 -9.62 13.61
CA SER A 136 4.07 -9.43 12.17
C SER A 136 3.80 -10.75 11.46
N THR A 137 3.05 -10.68 10.36
CA THR A 137 2.74 -11.82 9.51
C THR A 137 2.87 -11.43 8.04
N PRO A 138 3.46 -12.30 7.19
CA PRO A 138 3.42 -12.10 5.76
C PRO A 138 1.98 -12.17 5.24
N LEU A 139 1.72 -11.42 4.18
CA LEU A 139 0.51 -11.49 3.36
C LEU A 139 0.89 -12.19 2.07
N GLU A 140 0.40 -13.40 1.86
CA GLU A 140 0.79 -14.27 0.74
C GLU A 140 -0.36 -14.45 -0.25
N VAL A 141 -0.07 -14.30 -1.54
CA VAL A 141 -0.98 -14.55 -2.66
C VAL A 141 -0.26 -15.46 -3.63
N ASN A 142 -0.87 -16.60 -3.98
CA ASN A 142 -0.29 -17.59 -4.90
C ASN A 142 1.14 -18.04 -4.53
N GLY A 143 1.49 -18.05 -3.24
CA GLY A 143 2.82 -18.41 -2.74
C GLY A 143 3.86 -17.29 -2.80
N GLU A 144 3.46 -16.08 -3.22
CA GLU A 144 4.32 -14.89 -3.20
C GLU A 144 3.87 -13.93 -2.10
N THR A 145 4.84 -13.41 -1.34
CA THR A 145 4.56 -12.38 -0.32
C THR A 145 4.32 -11.04 -0.99
N VAL A 146 3.10 -10.52 -0.88
CA VAL A 146 2.71 -9.20 -1.42
C VAL A 146 2.98 -8.07 -0.42
N GLY A 147 3.08 -8.38 0.87
CA GLY A 147 3.34 -7.42 1.93
C GLY A 147 3.41 -8.04 3.32
N TYR A 148 3.50 -7.20 4.33
CA TYR A 148 3.49 -7.62 5.73
C TYR A 148 2.50 -6.77 6.52
N LEU A 149 1.71 -7.44 7.35
CA LEU A 149 0.90 -6.78 8.36
C LEU A 149 1.62 -6.90 9.70
N ASP A 150 1.83 -5.78 10.37
CA ASP A 150 2.32 -5.73 11.74
C ASP A 150 1.29 -5.08 12.66
N VAL A 151 1.13 -5.66 13.84
CA VAL A 151 0.30 -5.17 14.92
C VAL A 151 1.16 -4.98 16.15
N SER A 152 1.13 -3.75 16.66
CA SER A 152 2.02 -3.30 17.72
C SER A 152 1.25 -2.68 18.88
N THR A 153 1.70 -2.95 20.11
CA THR A 153 1.35 -2.19 21.32
C THR A 153 2.59 -1.50 21.87
N ILE A 154 2.43 -0.28 22.40
CA ILE A 154 3.53 0.53 22.94
C ILE A 154 3.34 0.67 24.45
N ASN A 155 4.37 0.34 25.23
CA ASN A 155 4.39 0.43 26.70
C ASN A 155 3.28 -0.38 27.41
N ALA A 156 2.77 -1.42 26.77
CA ALA A 156 1.75 -2.30 27.33
C ALA A 156 1.85 -3.68 26.68
N ASP A 157 1.55 -4.72 27.45
CA ASP A 157 1.43 -6.08 26.94
C ASP A 157 0.36 -6.15 25.85
N MET A 158 0.66 -6.93 24.81
CA MET A 158 -0.32 -7.17 23.77
C MET A 158 -1.41 -8.12 24.28
N LYS A 159 -2.65 -7.61 24.33
CA LYS A 159 -3.83 -8.39 24.70
C LYS A 159 -4.05 -9.57 23.76
N SER A 160 -4.54 -10.69 24.29
CA SER A 160 -4.78 -11.92 23.53
C SER A 160 -5.75 -11.74 22.36
N GLU A 161 -6.69 -10.82 22.52
CA GLU A 161 -7.71 -10.43 21.54
C GLU A 161 -7.07 -9.71 20.36
N LEU A 162 -6.07 -8.86 20.61
CA LEU A 162 -5.34 -8.15 19.56
C LEU A 162 -4.47 -9.13 18.74
N ILE A 163 -3.92 -10.17 19.38
CA ILE A 163 -3.24 -11.27 18.68
C ILE A 163 -4.22 -12.06 17.81
N ALA A 164 -5.41 -12.38 18.33
CA ALA A 164 -6.44 -13.09 17.56
C ALA A 164 -6.86 -12.27 16.34
N ILE A 165 -7.08 -10.97 16.52
CA ILE A 165 -7.39 -10.02 15.46
C ILE A 165 -6.24 -9.95 14.44
N ALA A 166 -4.99 -9.86 14.90
CA ALA A 166 -3.82 -9.83 14.02
C ALA A 166 -3.64 -11.12 13.19
N LYS A 167 -4.18 -12.25 13.66
CA LYS A 167 -4.19 -13.52 12.91
C LYS A 167 -5.36 -13.63 11.92
N LEU A 168 -6.47 -12.95 12.18
CA LEU A 168 -7.69 -13.03 11.36
C LEU A 168 -7.76 -11.95 10.28
N ILE A 169 -7.33 -10.71 10.58
CA ILE A 169 -7.30 -9.59 9.61
C ILE A 169 -6.60 -9.96 8.30
N PRO A 170 -5.43 -10.65 8.28
CA PRO A 170 -4.78 -11.04 7.03
C PRO A 170 -5.70 -11.78 6.07
N THR A 171 -6.60 -12.63 6.58
CA THR A 171 -7.52 -13.40 5.73
C THR A 171 -8.56 -12.47 5.08
N ASP A 172 -9.14 -11.54 5.84
CA ASP A 172 -10.08 -10.54 5.29
C ASP A 172 -9.38 -9.60 4.30
N MET A 173 -8.16 -9.15 4.63
CA MET A 173 -7.34 -8.34 3.74
C MET A 173 -7.05 -9.04 2.41
N LEU A 174 -6.62 -10.30 2.45
CA LEU A 174 -6.29 -11.07 1.25
C LEU A 174 -7.54 -11.33 0.39
N PHE A 175 -8.69 -11.61 1.02
CA PHE A 175 -9.97 -11.75 0.31
C PHE A 175 -10.38 -10.46 -0.42
N ARG A 176 -10.24 -9.30 0.25
CA ARG A 176 -10.52 -7.99 -0.37
C ARG A 176 -9.52 -7.65 -1.46
N TYR A 177 -8.24 -7.95 -1.23
CA TYR A 177 -7.17 -7.73 -2.19
C TYR A 177 -7.42 -8.52 -3.48
N ASP A 178 -7.76 -9.81 -3.37
CA ASP A 178 -8.09 -10.66 -4.53
C ASP A 178 -9.32 -10.15 -5.28
N LYS A 179 -10.38 -9.75 -4.55
CA LYS A 179 -11.56 -9.14 -5.17
C LYS A 179 -11.24 -7.83 -5.90
N GLN A 180 -10.34 -7.02 -5.36
CA GLN A 180 -9.92 -5.76 -5.98
C GLN A 180 -9.02 -6.01 -7.20
N GLN A 181 -8.12 -6.98 -7.14
CA GLN A 181 -7.32 -7.42 -8.29
C GLN A 181 -8.22 -7.98 -9.39
N ALA A 182 -9.19 -8.84 -9.07
CA ALA A 182 -10.16 -9.34 -10.04
C ALA A 182 -11.00 -8.20 -10.66
N ALA A 183 -11.38 -7.19 -9.87
CA ALA A 183 -12.07 -6.02 -10.39
C ALA A 183 -11.16 -5.14 -11.27
N GLU A 184 -9.87 -4.99 -10.93
CA GLU A 184 -8.87 -4.28 -11.74
C GLU A 184 -8.51 -5.06 -13.02
N ASP A 185 -8.48 -6.39 -12.98
CA ASP A 185 -8.24 -7.27 -14.13
C ASP A 185 -9.47 -7.32 -15.06
N LEU A 186 -10.68 -7.30 -14.50
CA LEU A 186 -11.91 -7.11 -15.26
C LEU A 186 -11.97 -5.70 -15.88
N ASP A 187 -11.49 -4.68 -15.17
CA ASP A 187 -11.40 -3.30 -15.66
C ASP A 187 -10.28 -3.10 -16.69
N GLN A 188 -9.19 -3.89 -16.62
CA GLN A 188 -8.14 -3.95 -17.63
C GLN A 188 -8.55 -4.80 -18.84
N GLY A 189 -9.39 -5.83 -18.64
CA GLY A 189 -10.01 -6.64 -19.70
C GLY A 189 -11.19 -5.97 -20.40
N LEU A 190 -11.86 -5.01 -19.74
CA LEU A 190 -12.93 -4.15 -20.29
C LEU A 190 -12.49 -2.69 -20.53
N GLY A 191 -11.20 -2.40 -20.31
CA GLY A 191 -10.52 -1.16 -20.65
C GLY A 191 -11.23 0.12 -20.20
N THR A 192 -11.28 0.43 -18.90
CA THR A 192 -11.37 1.86 -18.53
C THR A 192 -10.00 2.51 -18.65
N VAL A 193 -9.59 2.80 -19.89
CA VAL A 193 -8.44 3.66 -20.12
C VAL A 193 -8.72 5.05 -19.55
N LYS A 194 -8.18 5.36 -18.37
CA LYS A 194 -8.46 6.60 -17.66
C LYS A 194 -8.01 7.84 -18.46
N LEU A 195 -8.99 8.45 -19.12
CA LEU A 195 -8.84 9.75 -19.79
C LEU A 195 -8.81 10.86 -18.73
N THR A 196 -8.00 11.90 -18.95
CA THR A 196 -8.03 13.09 -18.11
C THR A 196 -9.36 13.84 -18.32
N GLU A 197 -9.78 14.68 -17.37
CA GLU A 197 -11.01 15.49 -17.51
C GLU A 197 -11.05 16.27 -18.83
N ARG A 198 -9.89 16.77 -19.27
CA ARG A 198 -9.77 17.49 -20.54
C ARG A 198 -9.97 16.60 -21.75
N GLN A 199 -9.44 15.38 -21.72
CA GLN A 199 -9.61 14.37 -22.76
C GLN A 199 -11.07 13.88 -22.83
N LEU A 200 -11.69 13.67 -21.67
CA LEU A 200 -13.10 13.26 -21.57
C LEU A 200 -14.04 14.35 -22.12
N LYS A 201 -13.78 15.63 -21.80
CA LYS A 201 -14.52 16.77 -22.37
C LYS A 201 -14.40 16.82 -23.91
N VAL A 202 -13.20 16.56 -24.45
CA VAL A 202 -13.00 16.52 -25.91
C VAL A 202 -13.72 15.32 -26.53
N LEU A 203 -13.66 14.15 -25.90
CA LEU A 203 -14.35 12.93 -26.35
C LEU A 203 -15.88 13.10 -26.35
N GLN A 204 -16.46 13.73 -25.34
CA GLN A 204 -17.88 14.10 -25.27
C GLN A 204 -18.32 15.03 -26.41
N LEU A 205 -17.48 15.98 -26.81
CA LEU A 205 -17.81 16.87 -27.93
C LEU A 205 -17.67 16.15 -29.27
N ILE A 206 -16.76 15.19 -29.38
CA ILE A 206 -16.63 14.32 -30.56
C ILE A 206 -17.87 13.42 -30.69
N SER A 207 -18.39 12.86 -29.59
CA SER A 207 -19.60 12.02 -29.62
C SER A 207 -20.87 12.80 -29.97
N GLN A 208 -20.88 14.11 -29.70
CA GLN A 208 -21.92 15.04 -30.18
C GLN A 208 -21.78 15.40 -31.67
N GLY A 209 -20.82 14.81 -32.41
CA GLY A 209 -20.60 15.09 -33.83
C GLY A 209 -19.91 16.42 -34.12
N MET A 210 -19.30 17.06 -33.12
CA MET A 210 -18.65 18.36 -33.33
C MET A 210 -17.33 18.22 -34.10
N LYS A 211 -17.15 19.07 -35.12
CA LYS A 211 -15.87 19.18 -35.86
C LYS A 211 -14.80 19.87 -35.02
N VAL A 212 -13.53 19.59 -35.30
CA VAL A 212 -12.34 20.12 -34.57
C VAL A 212 -12.41 21.64 -34.36
N LYS A 213 -12.77 22.39 -35.41
CA LYS A 213 -12.96 23.85 -35.36
C LYS A 213 -14.04 24.28 -34.36
N ALA A 214 -15.18 23.59 -34.31
CA ALA A 214 -16.26 23.89 -33.38
C ALA A 214 -15.89 23.53 -31.93
N ILE A 215 -15.14 22.43 -31.73
CA ILE A 215 -14.60 22.05 -30.42
C ILE A 215 -13.61 23.11 -29.91
N ALA A 216 -12.72 23.58 -30.77
CA ALA A 216 -11.72 24.60 -30.45
C ALA A 216 -12.39 25.91 -29.97
N LEU A 217 -13.43 26.36 -30.68
CA LEU A 217 -14.23 27.52 -30.30
C LEU A 217 -14.95 27.33 -28.96
N LYS A 218 -15.63 26.18 -28.77
CA LYS A 218 -16.39 25.88 -27.54
C LYS A 218 -15.50 25.76 -26.31
N LEU A 219 -14.29 25.22 -26.47
CA LEU A 219 -13.33 25.04 -25.39
C LEU A 219 -12.34 26.20 -25.24
N LYS A 220 -12.46 27.26 -26.08
CA LYS A 220 -11.58 28.43 -26.14
C LYS A 220 -10.09 28.06 -26.23
N ILE A 221 -9.75 27.14 -27.11
CA ILE A 221 -8.37 26.67 -27.38
C ILE A 221 -8.08 26.63 -28.88
N LYS A 222 -6.81 26.43 -29.25
CA LYS A 222 -6.39 26.27 -30.65
C LYS A 222 -6.81 24.90 -31.21
N GLU A 223 -7.09 24.83 -32.51
CA GLU A 223 -7.40 23.56 -33.21
C GLU A 223 -6.26 22.53 -33.07
N SER A 224 -5.00 22.98 -33.05
CA SER A 224 -3.84 22.13 -32.80
C SER A 224 -3.88 21.45 -31.44
N THR A 225 -4.38 22.13 -30.40
CA THR A 225 -4.55 21.57 -29.06
C THR A 225 -5.67 20.52 -29.04
N VAL A 226 -6.74 20.72 -29.80
CA VAL A 226 -7.80 19.71 -29.96
C VAL A 226 -7.26 18.46 -30.66
N ASN A 227 -6.48 18.63 -31.73
CA ASN A 227 -5.84 17.52 -32.43
C ASN A 227 -4.84 16.76 -31.55
N HIS A 228 -4.09 17.47 -30.70
CA HIS A 228 -3.24 16.84 -29.69
C HIS A 228 -4.05 15.98 -28.72
N HIS A 229 -5.15 16.50 -28.16
CA HIS A 229 -6.02 15.71 -27.28
C HIS A 229 -6.65 14.51 -28.00
N LYS A 230 -7.06 14.65 -29.27
CA LYS A 230 -7.56 13.53 -30.10
C LYS A 230 -6.52 12.42 -30.24
N ARG A 231 -5.28 12.76 -30.59
CA ARG A 231 -4.19 11.78 -30.69
C ARG A 231 -3.99 11.04 -29.37
N MET A 232 -3.92 11.78 -28.26
CA MET A 232 -3.74 11.17 -26.94
C MET A 232 -4.94 10.30 -26.52
N ILE A 233 -6.17 10.63 -26.94
CA ILE A 233 -7.36 9.80 -26.72
C ILE A 233 -7.27 8.52 -27.55
N PHE A 234 -6.86 8.62 -28.81
CA PHE A 234 -6.77 7.49 -29.74
C PHE A 234 -5.68 6.50 -29.33
N GLU A 235 -4.49 7.00 -28.98
CA GLU A 235 -3.39 6.19 -28.42
C GLU A 235 -3.82 5.47 -27.14
N LYS A 236 -4.55 6.18 -26.26
CA LYS A 236 -5.06 5.62 -25.02
C LYS A 236 -6.12 4.53 -25.27
N LEU A 237 -7.12 4.81 -26.10
CA LEU A 237 -8.21 3.89 -26.40
C LEU A 237 -7.82 2.76 -27.37
N GLY A 238 -6.60 2.79 -27.95
CA GLY A 238 -6.15 1.81 -28.92
C GLY A 238 -6.88 1.86 -30.27
N VAL A 239 -7.37 3.04 -30.67
CA VAL A 239 -8.20 3.25 -31.87
C VAL A 239 -7.54 4.19 -32.86
N GLN A 240 -8.00 4.18 -34.11
CA GLN A 240 -7.45 5.04 -35.16
C GLN A 240 -8.45 6.08 -35.68
N SER A 241 -9.72 5.95 -35.33
CA SER A 241 -10.77 6.85 -35.81
C SER A 241 -11.64 7.42 -34.69
N SER A 242 -12.23 8.60 -34.95
CA SER A 242 -13.20 9.22 -34.04
C SER A 242 -14.43 8.32 -33.81
N THR A 243 -14.85 7.57 -34.83
CA THR A 243 -16.02 6.70 -34.77
C THR A 243 -15.76 5.48 -33.88
N GLU A 244 -14.59 4.85 -34.01
CA GLU A 244 -14.14 3.81 -33.09
C GLU A 244 -14.03 4.33 -31.66
N ALA A 245 -13.43 5.52 -31.47
CA ALA A 245 -13.31 6.14 -30.17
C ALA A 245 -14.66 6.36 -29.49
N VAL A 246 -15.69 6.80 -30.24
CA VAL A 246 -17.05 6.99 -29.71
C VAL A 246 -17.73 5.65 -29.40
N SER A 247 -17.55 4.64 -30.24
CA SER A 247 -18.12 3.30 -30.00
C SER A 247 -17.56 2.67 -28.73
N ILE A 248 -16.25 2.79 -28.49
CA ILE A 248 -15.62 2.36 -27.24
C ILE A 248 -16.11 3.22 -26.07
N ALA A 249 -16.19 4.54 -26.26
CA ALA A 249 -16.64 5.46 -25.21
C ALA A 249 -18.04 5.13 -24.66
N SER A 250 -18.98 4.76 -25.54
CA SER A 250 -20.33 4.33 -25.15
C SER A 250 -20.37 2.96 -24.46
N LYS A 251 -19.44 2.06 -24.78
CA LYS A 251 -19.33 0.73 -24.12
C LYS A 251 -18.70 0.82 -22.75
N CYS A 252 -17.74 1.73 -22.56
CA CYS A 252 -16.96 1.90 -21.33
C CYS A 252 -17.53 2.99 -20.38
N ALA A 253 -18.78 3.42 -20.58
CA ALA A 253 -19.47 4.43 -19.76
C ALA A 253 -18.77 5.82 -19.67
N TYR A 254 -18.02 6.23 -20.70
CA TYR A 254 -17.44 7.58 -20.78
C TYR A 254 -18.43 8.66 -21.25
N LEU A 255 -19.58 8.23 -21.77
CA LEU A 255 -20.67 9.02 -22.37
C LEU A 255 -22.00 8.55 -21.81
#